data_AF-A0A9P9MUZ1-F1
#
_entry.id   AF-A0A9P9MUZ1-F1
#
_cell.length_a   1.000
_cell.length_b   1.000
_cell.length_c   1.000
_cell.angle_alpha   90.00
_cell.angle_beta   90.00
_cell.angle_gamma   90.00
#
_symmetry.space_group_name_H-M   'P 1'
#
loop_
_entity.id
_entity.type
_entity.pdbx_description
1 polymer ?
#
loop_
_entity_poly.entity_id
_entity_poly.type
_entity_poly.pdbx_seq_one_letter_code
_entity_poly.pdbx_strand_id
1 'polypeptide(L)'
;MVQRQFNNPKSKFCTKGRARVKTGCLLCTLRKIKCDEGRPVCDPCIATGRVCDGYGIRGGRGAIYGRKSSGQAQRNNIARYNVTVSIVGVSAEEQCCFEWFVCRTAKKLPGTFRSAFWDTIIIQASSSEPAVLHATVALSSAHRREILESIYPIKAGTGKNELERFTLLQYNKAISHIRPYLSDTAKASMRLVLITCMVFTCLEFVRGHYNLGYTHLQNGLKILREFAVRGSLYEPADDFILEAYDRLNVQIALFRYGSAYPYIYRQLSGLERHSLSFRCIPEARKYLDRLLNGIIYVSIQFRQRAISRGVLFYPGLLDHQRGFQEELASWLQTYKRSKGNLVVAQTSVQDTIAYQMLYLYYIIASILVNTCTWPLEESVFDSYTHDFVTAITQTIEVLKLALPTMKDDISEQDTRKFSFTVASSSKATRWPHGESTIRVQTMMK
;
A
#
# COMPACT_ATOMS: atom_id res chain seq x y z
N MET A 1 38.53 53.40 0.93
CA MET A 1 40.00 53.50 1.07
C MET A 1 40.46 52.65 2.23
N VAL A 2 41.05 51.51 1.88
CA VAL A 2 42.21 50.82 2.48
C VAL A 2 42.60 51.09 3.95
N GLN A 3 42.53 49.99 4.72
CA GLN A 3 43.42 49.48 5.79
C GLN A 3 43.84 50.36 6.97
N ARG A 4 43.83 49.74 8.16
CA ARG A 4 45.00 49.69 9.05
C ARG A 4 44.99 48.43 9.92
N GLN A 5 46.03 47.63 9.76
CA GLN A 5 46.50 46.59 10.68
C GLN A 5 46.98 47.22 11.99
N PHE A 6 47.10 46.45 13.09
CA PHE A 6 48.34 46.28 13.86
C PHE A 6 48.20 45.29 15.04
N ASN A 7 49.04 44.23 14.98
CA ASN A 7 49.81 43.53 16.02
C ASN A 7 49.20 42.91 17.32
N ASN A 8 49.28 41.56 17.39
CA ASN A 8 49.99 40.64 18.33
C ASN A 8 50.25 41.08 19.80
N PRO A 9 50.26 40.20 20.84
CA PRO A 9 51.01 38.93 20.83
C PRO A 9 50.41 37.71 21.60
N LYS A 10 51.12 36.59 21.43
CA LYS A 10 50.94 35.25 22.00
C LYS A 10 50.84 35.25 23.54
N SER A 11 49.91 34.46 24.09
CA SER A 11 50.10 33.81 25.39
C SER A 11 49.89 32.29 25.25
N LYS A 12 50.97 31.54 25.50
CA LYS A 12 50.90 30.10 25.74
C LYS A 12 50.40 29.91 27.17
N PHE A 13 49.15 29.48 27.31
CA PHE A 13 48.70 28.81 28.54
C PHE A 13 48.33 27.36 28.19
N CYS A 14 49.19 26.44 28.61
CA CYS A 14 48.81 25.05 28.77
C CYS A 14 47.75 25.00 29.88
N THR A 15 46.50 24.77 29.52
CA THR A 15 45.42 24.57 30.49
C THR A 15 44.67 23.29 30.16
N LYS A 16 44.84 22.32 31.07
CA LYS A 16 44.03 21.15 31.40
C LYS A 16 42.80 20.92 30.50
N GLY A 17 42.73 19.72 29.92
CA GLY A 17 41.61 19.26 29.10
C GLY A 17 40.27 19.64 29.73
N ARG A 18 39.59 20.63 29.13
CA ARG A 18 38.23 21.01 29.52
C ARG A 18 37.32 19.83 29.21
N ALA A 19 36.63 19.34 30.25
CA ALA A 19 35.56 18.37 30.13
C ALA A 19 34.59 18.82 29.03
N ARG A 20 34.31 17.93 28.07
CA ARG A 20 33.37 18.19 26.97
C ARG A 20 32.01 18.56 27.57
N VAL A 21 31.60 19.80 27.39
CA VAL A 21 30.23 20.23 27.71
C VAL A 21 29.29 19.43 26.80
N LYS A 22 28.38 18.67 27.42
CA LYS A 22 27.57 17.61 26.79
C LYS A 22 26.27 18.12 26.16
N THR A 23 26.25 19.39 25.75
CA THR A 23 25.02 20.14 25.41
C THR A 23 24.96 20.60 23.96
N GLY A 24 25.98 20.33 23.13
CA GLY A 24 25.98 20.68 21.71
C GLY A 24 25.11 19.77 20.84
N CYS A 25 24.72 20.26 19.66
CA CYS A 25 23.91 19.52 18.69
C CYS A 25 24.59 18.20 18.26
N LEU A 26 23.82 17.18 17.85
CA LEU A 26 24.38 15.86 17.51
C LEU A 26 25.40 15.98 16.36
N LEU A 27 25.06 16.73 15.32
CA LEU A 27 25.92 16.98 14.16
C LEU A 27 27.20 17.74 14.52
N CYS A 28 27.10 18.73 15.40
CA CYS A 28 28.21 19.53 15.91
C CYS A 28 29.18 18.66 16.72
N THR A 29 28.60 17.77 17.54
CA THR A 29 29.32 16.80 18.37
C THR A 29 30.04 15.77 17.51
N LEU A 30 29.38 15.21 16.48
CA LEU A 30 29.97 14.30 15.50
C LEU A 30 31.13 14.95 14.75
N ARG A 31 30.97 16.22 14.38
CA ARG A 31 31.99 17.01 13.68
C ARG A 31 33.11 17.53 14.58
N LYS A 32 33.00 17.36 15.90
CA LYS A 32 33.95 17.87 16.91
C LYS A 32 34.18 19.39 16.78
N ILE A 33 33.14 20.14 16.41
CA ILE A 33 33.14 21.61 16.34
C ILE A 33 32.30 22.19 17.48
N LYS A 34 32.58 23.44 17.88
CA LYS A 34 31.82 24.11 18.94
C LYS A 34 30.40 24.43 18.45
N CYS A 35 29.41 24.02 19.24
CA CYS A 35 28.01 24.40 19.04
C CYS A 35 27.70 25.67 19.85
N ASP A 36 26.91 26.55 19.26
CA ASP A 36 26.33 27.77 19.83
C ASP A 36 25.01 27.51 20.58
N GLU A 37 24.48 26.29 20.51
CA GLU A 37 23.27 25.85 21.20
C GLU A 37 21.96 26.56 20.78
N GLY A 38 21.99 27.26 19.64
CA GLY A 38 20.81 27.87 19.02
C GLY A 38 19.68 26.87 18.77
N ARG A 39 18.43 27.25 19.10
CA ARG A 39 17.21 26.48 18.85
C ARG A 39 16.31 27.26 17.90
N PRO A 40 15.70 26.62 16.88
CA PRO A 40 15.64 25.17 16.61
C PRO A 40 16.86 24.59 15.89
N VAL A 41 17.74 25.43 15.31
CA VAL A 41 18.92 25.04 14.54
C VAL A 41 20.12 25.86 15.02
N CYS A 42 21.31 25.24 15.05
CA CYS A 42 22.56 25.88 15.44
C CYS A 42 23.14 26.76 14.31
N ASP A 43 23.76 27.90 14.61
CA ASP A 43 24.34 28.78 13.57
C ASP A 43 25.40 28.09 12.69
N PRO A 44 26.31 27.26 13.20
CA PRO A 44 27.22 26.47 12.37
C PRO A 44 26.50 25.50 11.42
N CYS A 45 25.31 25.04 11.78
CA CYS A 45 24.48 24.15 10.97
C CYS A 45 23.82 24.94 9.84
N ILE A 46 23.30 26.13 10.15
CA ILE A 46 22.73 27.08 9.18
C ILE A 46 23.81 27.53 8.19
N ALA A 47 24.97 27.95 8.69
CA ALA A 47 26.08 28.43 7.86
C ALA A 47 26.65 27.35 6.93
N THR A 48 26.48 26.06 7.26
CA THR A 48 26.90 24.95 6.39
C THR A 48 25.79 24.35 5.55
N GLY A 49 24.56 24.90 5.63
CA GLY A 49 23.40 24.42 4.88
C GLY A 49 22.98 22.99 5.24
N ARG A 50 23.30 22.52 6.45
CA ARG A 50 23.05 21.13 6.89
C ARG A 50 21.92 21.08 7.92
N VAL A 51 21.13 20.01 7.84
CA VAL A 51 20.06 19.75 8.81
C VAL A 51 20.67 19.54 10.20
N CYS A 52 20.24 20.34 11.18
CA CYS A 52 20.66 20.18 12.56
C CYS A 52 19.84 19.07 13.22
N ASP A 53 20.50 17.96 13.54
CA ASP A 53 19.89 16.80 14.23
C ASP A 53 19.44 17.09 15.68
N GLY A 54 19.50 18.36 16.12
CA GLY A 54 19.07 18.80 17.44
C GLY A 54 19.96 18.34 18.59
N TYR A 55 19.48 18.58 19.80
CA TYR A 55 20.18 18.30 21.06
C TYR A 55 19.61 17.02 21.67
N GLY A 56 20.29 15.89 21.46
CA GLY A 56 19.80 14.58 21.90
C GLY A 56 19.76 14.45 23.42
N ILE A 57 18.60 14.07 23.98
CA ILE A 57 18.46 13.63 25.37
C ILE A 57 19.10 12.24 25.48
N ARG A 58 20.37 12.16 25.88
CA ARG A 58 20.97 10.87 26.30
C ARG A 58 20.48 10.55 27.71
N GLY A 59 19.48 9.68 27.78
CA GLY A 59 18.95 9.14 29.03
C GLY A 59 20.00 8.35 29.82
N GLY A 60 20.06 8.62 31.12
CA GLY A 60 20.88 7.88 32.08
C GLY A 60 20.67 8.38 33.51
N ARG A 61 19.68 7.78 34.19
CA ARG A 61 19.44 7.70 35.65
C ARG A 61 19.08 8.99 36.42
N GLY A 62 17.83 8.98 36.91
CA GLY A 62 17.39 9.38 38.25
C GLY A 62 17.90 10.68 38.86
N ALA A 63 17.02 11.69 38.91
CA ALA A 63 16.88 12.55 40.08
C ALA A 63 15.50 13.24 40.05
N ILE A 64 14.69 12.88 41.04
CA ILE A 64 13.50 13.58 41.49
C ILE A 64 13.92 15.00 41.89
N TYR A 65 13.34 16.04 41.29
CA TYR A 65 12.97 17.30 41.98
C TYR A 65 11.88 17.99 41.17
N GLY A 66 10.75 18.24 41.83
CA GLY A 66 9.54 18.72 41.18
C GLY A 66 9.54 20.22 40.87
N ARG A 67 8.51 20.63 40.13
CA ARG A 67 7.88 21.94 40.31
C ARG A 67 6.45 21.91 39.78
N LYS A 68 5.51 22.26 40.66
CA LYS A 68 4.10 22.52 40.34
C LYS A 68 4.01 23.81 39.51
N SER A 69 3.20 23.80 38.44
CA SER A 69 2.46 24.99 38.01
C SER A 69 1.18 24.57 37.28
N SER A 70 0.06 24.92 37.91
CA SER A 70 -1.29 24.97 37.37
C SER A 70 -1.37 25.87 36.14
N GLY A 71 -2.22 25.52 35.18
CA GLY A 71 -2.60 26.37 34.05
C GLY A 71 -3.42 25.60 33.02
N GLN A 72 -4.75 25.60 33.19
CA GLN A 72 -5.72 25.12 32.21
C GLN A 72 -5.57 25.87 30.88
N ALA A 73 -5.44 25.11 29.78
CA ALA A 73 -5.94 25.50 28.47
C ALA A 73 -6.18 24.24 27.64
N GLN A 74 -7.46 23.86 27.51
CA GLN A 74 -7.91 22.87 26.54
C GLN A 74 -7.51 23.31 25.12
N ARG A 75 -6.62 22.55 24.50
CA ARG A 75 -6.54 22.45 23.05
C ARG A 75 -6.37 20.98 22.69
N ASN A 76 -7.42 20.41 22.10
CA ASN A 76 -7.40 19.11 21.44
C ASN A 76 -6.45 19.18 20.24
N ASN A 77 -5.16 19.01 20.50
CA ASN A 77 -4.18 18.64 19.48
C ASN A 77 -3.85 17.18 19.74
N ILE A 78 -4.45 16.28 18.96
CA ILE A 78 -3.96 14.90 18.84
C ILE A 78 -2.52 15.02 18.35
N ALA A 79 -1.58 14.85 19.28
CA ALA A 79 -0.18 14.69 18.94
C ALA A 79 -0.09 13.55 17.93
N ARG A 80 0.49 13.82 16.76
CA ARG A 80 0.91 12.75 15.84
C ARG A 80 1.94 11.92 16.61
N TYR A 81 1.48 10.83 17.22
CA TYR A 81 2.36 9.84 17.80
C TYR A 81 3.15 9.21 16.65
N ASN A 82 4.40 9.66 16.45
CA ASN A 82 5.39 8.86 15.76
C ASN A 82 5.71 7.68 16.68
N VAL A 83 4.88 6.64 16.65
CA VAL A 83 5.20 5.38 17.32
C VAL A 83 6.26 4.70 16.46
N THR A 84 7.53 4.86 16.83
CA THR A 84 8.54 3.88 16.46
C THR A 84 8.19 2.60 17.22
N VAL A 85 7.46 1.69 16.56
CA VAL A 85 7.25 0.34 17.07
C VAL A 85 8.62 -0.34 17.07
N SER A 86 9.31 -0.28 18.21
CA SER A 86 10.54 -1.05 18.42
C SER A 86 10.12 -2.48 18.73
N ILE A 87 10.34 -3.38 17.78
CA ILE A 87 10.11 -4.80 18.00
C ILE A 87 11.28 -5.30 18.86
N VAL A 88 10.98 -6.03 19.92
CA VAL A 88 12.01 -6.53 20.84
C VAL A 88 12.64 -7.80 20.24
N GLY A 89 13.97 -7.88 20.20
CA GLY A 89 14.69 -9.10 19.80
C GLY A 89 14.99 -9.25 18.30
N VAL A 90 14.85 -8.20 17.50
CA VAL A 90 15.19 -8.18 16.05
C VAL A 90 16.59 -7.62 15.78
N SER A 91 17.20 -8.04 14.67
CA SER A 91 18.48 -7.48 14.20
C SER A 91 18.31 -6.03 13.72
N ALA A 92 19.42 -5.29 13.61
CA ALA A 92 19.40 -3.92 13.09
C ALA A 92 18.88 -3.86 11.65
N GLU A 93 19.20 -4.86 10.82
CA GLU A 93 18.73 -5.00 9.45
C GLU A 93 17.23 -5.31 9.38
N GLU A 94 16.73 -6.19 10.27
CA GLU A 94 15.31 -6.50 10.39
C GLU A 94 14.50 -5.26 10.81
N GLN A 95 14.98 -4.52 11.82
CA GLN A 95 14.38 -3.27 12.28
C GLN A 95 14.36 -2.21 11.16
N CYS A 96 15.46 -2.06 10.43
CA CYS A 96 15.52 -1.13 9.29
C CYS A 96 14.51 -1.48 8.19
N CYS A 97 14.34 -2.77 7.88
CA CYS A 97 13.34 -3.21 6.89
C CYS A 97 11.91 -3.05 7.41
N PHE A 98 11.67 -3.22 8.71
CA PHE A 98 10.37 -2.97 9.30
C PHE A 98 10.02 -1.47 9.32
N GLU A 99 10.99 -0.60 9.61
CA GLU A 99 10.79 0.86 9.47
C GLU A 99 10.51 1.25 8.01
N TRP A 100 11.19 0.61 7.06
CA TRP A 100 10.89 0.77 5.63
C TRP A 100 9.46 0.34 5.31
N PHE A 101 8.96 -0.74 5.91
CA PHE A 101 7.57 -1.15 5.76
C PHE A 101 6.61 -0.02 6.14
N VAL A 102 6.73 0.47 7.39
CA VAL A 102 5.83 1.47 7.99
C VAL A 102 5.89 2.79 7.20
N CYS A 103 7.09 3.21 6.80
CA CYS A 103 7.28 4.50 6.15
C CYS A 103 7.00 4.50 4.65
N ARG A 104 7.12 3.35 3.97
CA ARG A 104 7.11 3.27 2.51
C ARG A 104 6.19 2.16 1.99
N THR A 105 6.46 0.89 2.31
CA THR A 105 5.74 -0.25 1.73
C THR A 105 4.23 -0.21 2.03
N ALA A 106 3.84 0.00 3.28
CA ALA A 106 2.44 0.04 3.72
C ALA A 106 1.63 1.16 3.05
N LYS A 107 2.29 2.28 2.71
CA LYS A 107 1.66 3.43 2.02
C LYS A 107 1.57 3.23 0.52
N LYS A 108 2.59 2.59 -0.09
CA LYS A 108 2.71 2.46 -1.54
C LYS A 108 1.84 1.35 -2.11
N LEU A 109 1.79 0.20 -1.43
CA LEU A 109 1.09 -0.99 -1.90
C LEU A 109 -0.41 -0.72 -2.13
N PRO A 110 -1.23 -0.40 -1.11
CA PRO A 110 -2.67 -0.18 -1.28
C PRO A 110 -3.03 0.96 -2.25
N GLY A 111 -2.06 1.82 -2.58
CA GLY A 111 -2.18 2.82 -3.62
C GLY A 111 -2.92 4.06 -3.13
N THR A 112 -3.79 4.61 -3.97
CA THR A 112 -4.55 5.84 -3.65
C THR A 112 -5.45 5.67 -2.43
N PHE A 113 -5.97 4.46 -2.20
CA PHE A 113 -6.96 4.23 -1.16
C PHE A 113 -6.29 3.70 0.11
N ARG A 114 -6.64 4.28 1.26
CA ARG A 114 -6.17 3.80 2.56
C ARG A 114 -6.69 2.40 2.87
N SER A 115 -5.92 1.67 3.66
CA SER A 115 -6.26 0.31 4.04
C SER A 115 -5.74 0.01 5.44
N ALA A 116 -6.66 -0.17 6.38
CA ALA A 116 -6.34 -0.53 7.76
C ALA A 116 -5.60 -1.88 7.86
N PHE A 117 -5.74 -2.75 6.85
CA PHE A 117 -4.95 -3.96 6.75
C PHE A 117 -3.44 -3.67 6.73
N TRP A 118 -3.01 -2.71 5.91
CA TRP A 118 -1.60 -2.32 5.78
C TRP A 118 -1.14 -1.38 6.91
N ASP A 119 -1.98 -0.39 7.25
CA ASP A 119 -1.63 0.66 8.21
C ASP A 119 -1.76 0.23 9.67
N THR A 120 -2.42 -0.89 9.97
CA THR A 120 -2.72 -1.30 11.34
C THR A 120 -2.56 -2.79 11.57
N ILE A 121 -3.28 -3.64 10.82
CA ILE A 121 -3.32 -5.08 11.09
C ILE A 121 -1.94 -5.73 10.95
N ILE A 122 -1.22 -5.48 9.86
CA ILE A 122 0.13 -6.05 9.67
C ILE A 122 1.10 -5.56 10.75
N ILE A 123 1.04 -4.28 11.13
CA ILE A 123 1.94 -3.71 12.14
C ILE A 123 1.70 -4.35 13.51
N GLN A 124 0.44 -4.47 13.92
CA GLN A 124 0.06 -5.10 15.18
C GLN A 124 0.37 -6.60 15.20
N ALA A 125 0.11 -7.30 14.11
CA ALA A 125 0.44 -8.72 13.99
C ALA A 125 1.96 -8.93 13.99
N SER A 126 2.75 -8.03 13.38
CA SER A 126 4.22 -8.14 13.37
C SER A 126 4.86 -7.98 14.75
N SER A 127 4.21 -7.31 15.71
CA SER A 127 4.75 -7.17 17.07
C SER A 127 4.49 -8.38 17.96
N SER A 128 3.52 -9.23 17.59
CA SER A 128 3.10 -10.39 18.37
C SER A 128 3.46 -11.72 17.71
N GLU A 129 3.51 -11.76 16.38
CA GLU A 129 3.57 -12.98 15.59
C GLU A 129 4.83 -13.02 14.70
N PRO A 130 5.83 -13.86 15.02
CA PRO A 130 7.09 -13.94 14.26
C PRO A 130 6.90 -14.28 12.78
N ALA A 131 5.87 -15.08 12.44
CA ALA A 131 5.55 -15.40 11.05
C ALA A 131 5.23 -14.16 10.22
N VAL A 132 4.40 -13.26 10.77
CA VAL A 132 4.00 -12.01 10.08
C VAL A 132 5.15 -11.03 10.03
N LEU A 133 5.92 -10.93 11.12
CA LEU A 133 7.12 -10.10 11.17
C LEU A 133 8.09 -10.44 10.04
N HIS A 134 8.52 -11.70 9.96
CA HIS A 134 9.50 -12.12 8.98
C HIS A 134 8.97 -12.01 7.54
N ALA A 135 7.68 -12.26 7.31
CA ALA A 135 7.05 -12.04 6.00
C ALA A 135 7.06 -10.55 5.62
N THR A 136 6.76 -9.66 6.58
CA THR A 136 6.73 -8.20 6.39
C THR A 136 8.12 -7.63 6.12
N VAL A 137 9.14 -8.13 6.84
CA VAL A 137 10.55 -7.81 6.61
C VAL A 137 11.00 -8.28 5.23
N ALA A 138 10.63 -9.50 4.82
CA ALA A 138 10.93 -10.00 3.47
C ALA A 138 10.30 -9.14 2.37
N LEU A 139 9.00 -8.83 2.49
CA LEU A 139 8.28 -7.92 1.59
C LEU A 139 8.98 -6.57 1.46
N SER A 140 9.40 -5.99 2.59
CA SER A 140 10.04 -4.68 2.61
C SER A 140 11.46 -4.69 2.06
N SER A 141 12.20 -5.77 2.29
CA SER A 141 13.52 -5.96 1.68
C SER A 141 13.41 -6.07 0.15
N ALA A 142 12.45 -6.83 -0.36
CA ALA A 142 12.18 -6.94 -1.79
C ALA A 142 11.75 -5.60 -2.40
N HIS A 143 10.83 -4.88 -1.76
CA HIS A 143 10.38 -3.55 -2.22
C HIS A 143 11.53 -2.53 -2.20
N ARG A 144 12.39 -2.56 -1.17
CA ARG A 144 13.59 -1.73 -1.10
C ARG A 144 14.55 -2.05 -2.25
N ARG A 145 14.76 -3.34 -2.56
CA ARG A 145 15.58 -3.77 -3.70
C ARG A 145 15.04 -3.23 -5.02
N GLU A 146 13.73 -3.37 -5.26
CA GLU A 146 13.07 -2.86 -6.48
C GLU A 146 13.29 -1.35 -6.67
N ILE A 147 13.15 -0.56 -5.60
CA ILE A 147 13.37 0.89 -5.64
C ILE A 147 14.83 1.21 -5.93
N LEU A 148 15.77 0.56 -5.23
CA LEU A 148 17.20 0.80 -5.44
C LEU A 148 17.63 0.47 -6.88
N GLU A 149 17.10 -0.60 -7.47
CA GLU A 149 17.34 -0.96 -8.87
C GLU A 149 16.79 0.07 -9.85
N SER A 150 15.70 0.77 -9.50
CA SER A 150 15.10 1.80 -10.34
C SER A 150 15.91 3.10 -10.38
N ILE A 151 16.47 3.51 -9.24
CA ILE A 151 17.21 4.78 -9.08
C ILE A 151 18.66 4.61 -9.51
N TYR A 152 19.28 3.51 -9.08
CA TYR A 152 20.65 3.18 -9.39
C TYR A 152 20.64 1.85 -10.15
N PRO A 153 20.63 1.88 -11.50
CA PRO A 153 20.91 0.68 -12.29
C PRO A 153 22.40 0.33 -12.11
N ILE A 154 22.76 -0.15 -10.91
CA ILE A 154 24.10 -0.57 -10.55
C ILE A 154 24.47 -1.70 -11.49
N LYS A 155 25.63 -1.59 -12.18
CA LYS A 155 26.26 -2.70 -12.90
C LYS A 155 26.29 -3.91 -11.97
N ALA A 156 25.75 -5.04 -12.42
CA ALA A 156 25.55 -6.25 -11.62
C ALA A 156 26.69 -6.49 -10.60
N GLY A 157 26.39 -6.28 -9.32
CA GLY A 157 27.38 -6.28 -8.23
C GLY A 157 26.82 -6.97 -6.99
N THR A 158 27.73 -7.42 -6.13
CA THR A 158 27.53 -8.26 -4.93
C THR A 158 26.36 -7.85 -4.03
N GLY A 159 26.09 -6.56 -3.85
CA GLY A 159 25.00 -6.07 -3.00
C GLY A 159 23.57 -6.48 -3.43
N LYS A 160 23.35 -6.79 -4.72
CA LYS A 160 22.03 -7.27 -5.21
C LYS A 160 21.73 -8.68 -4.70
N ASN A 161 22.75 -9.54 -4.74
CA ASN A 161 22.64 -10.92 -4.28
C ASN A 161 22.45 -10.99 -2.76
N GLU A 162 23.04 -10.05 -2.01
CA GLU A 162 22.88 -10.00 -0.55
C GLU A 162 21.45 -9.64 -0.11
N LEU A 163 20.81 -8.65 -0.75
CA LEU A 163 19.42 -8.29 -0.45
C LEU A 163 18.44 -9.41 -0.81
N GLU A 164 18.65 -10.08 -1.95
CA GLU A 164 17.82 -11.22 -2.33
C GLU A 164 18.03 -12.40 -1.37
N ARG A 165 19.28 -12.68 -0.97
CA ARG A 165 19.60 -13.70 0.04
C ARG A 165 18.93 -13.39 1.38
N PHE A 166 18.97 -12.13 1.83
CA PHE A 166 18.28 -11.69 3.04
C PHE A 166 16.76 -11.85 2.91
N THR A 167 16.17 -11.42 1.78
CA THR A 167 14.74 -11.57 1.49
C THR A 167 14.31 -13.04 1.61
N LEU A 168 15.05 -13.96 0.98
CA LEU A 168 14.78 -15.39 1.01
C LEU A 168 14.95 -16.00 2.41
N LEU A 169 15.95 -15.56 3.17
CA LEU A 169 16.17 -16.00 4.54
C LEU A 169 14.97 -15.62 5.43
N GLN A 170 14.47 -14.39 5.31
CA GLN A 170 13.31 -13.91 6.05
C GLN A 170 12.02 -14.61 5.60
N TYR A 171 11.86 -14.87 4.30
CA TYR A 171 10.77 -15.68 3.75
C TYR A 171 10.73 -17.08 4.39
N ASN A 172 11.88 -17.76 4.47
CA ASN A 172 11.97 -19.09 5.05
C ASN A 172 11.71 -19.09 6.56
N LYS A 173 12.19 -18.07 7.30
CA LYS A 173 11.83 -17.89 8.72
C LYS A 173 10.32 -17.76 8.90
N ALA A 174 9.66 -16.95 8.06
CA ALA A 174 8.21 -16.81 8.09
C ALA A 174 7.49 -18.15 7.85
N ILE A 175 7.96 -18.95 6.89
CA ILE A 175 7.43 -20.30 6.65
C ILE A 175 7.62 -21.21 7.88
N SER A 176 8.80 -21.21 8.51
CA SER A 176 9.02 -22.05 9.68
C SER A 176 8.07 -21.69 10.83
N HIS A 177 7.79 -20.40 11.03
CA HIS A 177 6.89 -19.93 12.08
C HIS A 177 5.41 -20.14 11.76
N ILE A 178 4.99 -20.10 10.48
CA ILE A 178 3.58 -20.29 10.12
C ILE A 178 3.17 -21.77 10.08
N ARG A 179 4.13 -22.68 9.86
CA ARG A 179 3.88 -24.11 9.65
C ARG A 179 3.00 -24.79 10.73
N PRO A 180 3.18 -24.54 12.05
CA PRO A 180 2.36 -25.17 13.08
C PRO A 180 0.87 -24.81 12.97
N TYR A 181 0.55 -23.64 12.41
CA TYR A 181 -0.82 -23.12 12.33
C TYR A 181 -1.57 -23.59 11.09
N LEU A 182 -0.89 -24.21 10.11
CA LEU A 182 -1.52 -24.63 8.84
C LEU A 182 -2.53 -25.77 9.00
N SER A 183 -2.35 -26.62 10.00
CA SER A 183 -3.28 -27.70 10.34
C SER A 183 -4.26 -27.31 11.45
N ASP A 184 -4.06 -26.15 12.08
CA ASP A 184 -4.91 -25.69 13.18
C ASP A 184 -6.16 -24.98 12.65
N THR A 185 -7.31 -25.40 13.17
CA THR A 185 -8.62 -24.86 12.80
C THR A 185 -9.06 -23.67 13.65
N ALA A 186 -8.26 -23.26 14.64
CA ALA A 186 -8.56 -22.11 15.48
C ALA A 186 -8.65 -20.80 14.69
N LYS A 187 -9.57 -19.91 15.08
CA LYS A 187 -9.83 -18.62 14.43
C LYS A 187 -8.56 -17.76 14.33
N ALA A 188 -7.79 -17.69 15.42
CA ALA A 188 -6.54 -16.93 15.49
C ALA A 188 -5.49 -17.47 14.50
N SER A 189 -5.36 -18.80 14.41
CA SER A 189 -4.45 -19.50 13.49
C SER A 189 -4.84 -19.24 12.02
N MET A 190 -6.13 -19.33 11.69
CA MET A 190 -6.62 -18.97 10.35
C MET A 190 -6.34 -17.49 10.01
N ARG A 191 -6.59 -16.56 10.94
CA ARG A 191 -6.30 -15.14 10.77
C ARG A 191 -4.81 -14.90 10.49
N LEU A 192 -3.95 -15.53 11.29
CA LEU A 192 -2.50 -15.46 11.14
C LEU A 192 -2.07 -15.94 9.74
N VAL A 193 -2.55 -17.11 9.31
CA VAL A 193 -2.26 -17.68 7.99
C VAL A 193 -2.72 -16.76 6.87
N LEU A 194 -3.90 -16.14 6.98
CA LEU A 194 -4.43 -15.21 5.99
C LEU A 194 -3.58 -13.93 5.89
N ILE A 195 -3.19 -13.34 7.02
CA ILE A 195 -2.32 -12.15 7.02
C ILE A 195 -0.97 -12.49 6.35
N THR A 196 -0.32 -13.58 6.77
CA THR A 196 0.96 -14.02 6.19
C THR A 196 0.84 -14.34 4.70
N CYS A 197 -0.24 -15.01 4.29
CA CYS A 197 -0.52 -15.37 2.90
C CYS A 197 -0.71 -14.13 2.00
N MET A 198 -1.41 -13.10 2.47
CA MET A 198 -1.55 -11.83 1.77
C MET A 198 -0.20 -11.13 1.60
N VAL A 199 0.64 -11.09 2.65
CA VAL A 199 1.98 -10.51 2.59
C VAL A 199 2.88 -11.27 1.60
N PHE A 200 2.85 -12.61 1.59
CA PHE A 200 3.56 -13.42 0.60
C PHE A 200 3.05 -13.21 -0.82
N THR A 201 1.74 -13.06 -1.00
CA THR A 201 1.16 -12.73 -2.31
C THR A 201 1.77 -11.46 -2.89
N CYS A 202 1.82 -10.38 -2.09
CA CYS A 202 2.44 -9.12 -2.50
C CYS A 202 3.95 -9.24 -2.71
N LEU A 203 4.65 -10.01 -1.87
CA LEU A 203 6.09 -10.23 -2.00
C LEU A 203 6.44 -10.93 -3.31
N GLU A 204 5.68 -11.96 -3.70
CA GLU A 204 5.89 -12.64 -4.97
C GLU A 204 5.58 -11.76 -6.16
N PHE A 205 4.61 -10.84 -6.07
CA PHE A 205 4.39 -9.83 -7.11
C PHE A 205 5.54 -8.83 -7.23
N VAL A 206 6.05 -8.31 -6.11
CA VAL A 206 7.23 -7.42 -6.10
C VAL A 206 8.47 -8.12 -6.66
N ARG A 207 8.59 -9.44 -6.45
CA ARG A 207 9.68 -10.25 -7.00
C ARG A 207 9.46 -10.68 -8.46
N GLY A 208 8.30 -10.40 -9.04
CA GLY A 208 7.94 -10.78 -10.41
C GLY A 208 7.51 -12.24 -10.59
N HIS A 209 7.33 -13.01 -9.51
CA HIS A 209 6.85 -14.39 -9.54
C HIS A 209 5.31 -14.46 -9.51
N TYR A 210 4.67 -13.87 -10.52
CA TYR A 210 3.20 -13.68 -10.54
C TYR A 210 2.38 -14.96 -10.41
N ASN A 211 2.86 -16.08 -10.98
CA ASN A 211 2.17 -17.37 -10.83
C ASN A 211 2.18 -17.86 -9.38
N LEU A 212 3.29 -17.70 -8.65
CA LEU A 212 3.38 -18.10 -7.26
C LEU A 212 2.54 -17.17 -6.36
N GLY A 213 2.59 -15.86 -6.61
CA GLY A 213 1.71 -14.91 -5.91
C GLY A 213 0.23 -15.23 -6.12
N TYR A 214 -0.15 -15.64 -7.33
CA TYR A 214 -1.51 -16.11 -7.60
C TYR A 214 -1.86 -17.39 -6.83
N THR A 215 -0.98 -18.38 -6.78
CA THR A 215 -1.18 -19.60 -5.97
C THR A 215 -1.40 -19.25 -4.50
N HIS A 216 -0.62 -18.32 -3.93
CA HIS A 216 -0.83 -17.83 -2.56
C HIS A 216 -2.23 -17.23 -2.41
N LEU A 217 -2.62 -16.30 -3.28
CA LEU A 217 -3.95 -15.69 -3.23
C LEU A 217 -5.07 -16.74 -3.28
N GLN A 218 -4.99 -17.70 -4.21
CA GLN A 218 -6.00 -18.76 -4.32
C GLN A 218 -6.11 -19.58 -3.05
N ASN A 219 -4.99 -19.92 -2.41
CA ASN A 219 -5.00 -20.65 -1.16
C ASN A 219 -5.59 -19.80 -0.02
N GLY A 220 -5.25 -18.50 0.06
CA GLY A 220 -5.86 -17.58 1.01
C GLY A 220 -7.38 -17.46 0.83
N LEU A 221 -7.86 -17.36 -0.41
CA LEU A 221 -9.30 -17.32 -0.72
C LEU A 221 -10.04 -18.61 -0.32
N LYS A 222 -9.40 -19.79 -0.47
CA LYS A 222 -9.96 -21.06 0.03
C LYS A 222 -10.12 -21.06 1.55
N ILE A 223 -9.08 -20.60 2.26
CA ILE A 223 -9.10 -20.51 3.73
C ILE A 223 -10.18 -19.52 4.19
N LEU A 224 -10.31 -18.36 3.53
CA LEU A 224 -11.38 -17.39 3.80
C LEU A 224 -12.78 -17.98 3.61
N ARG A 225 -12.96 -18.81 2.59
CA ARG A 225 -14.21 -19.52 2.35
C ARG A 225 -14.53 -20.47 3.50
N GLU A 226 -13.58 -21.26 3.96
CA GLU A 226 -13.75 -22.15 5.11
C GLU A 226 -14.04 -21.37 6.39
N PHE A 227 -13.36 -20.23 6.59
CA PHE A 227 -13.57 -19.32 7.70
C PHE A 227 -15.01 -18.78 7.73
N ALA A 228 -15.50 -18.37 6.56
CA ALA A 228 -16.83 -17.84 6.37
C ALA A 228 -17.93 -18.89 6.63
N VAL A 229 -17.76 -20.12 6.14
CA VAL A 229 -18.77 -21.19 6.29
C VAL A 229 -18.97 -21.59 7.76
N ARG A 230 -17.93 -21.47 8.60
CA ARG A 230 -17.98 -21.87 10.01
C ARG A 230 -18.76 -20.91 10.93
N GLY A 231 -19.37 -19.85 10.39
CA GLY A 231 -20.33 -19.01 11.12
C GLY A 231 -19.78 -18.32 12.38
N SER A 232 -18.46 -18.15 12.48
CA SER A 232 -17.84 -17.52 13.64
C SER A 232 -18.23 -16.04 13.75
N LEU A 233 -18.41 -15.53 14.97
CA LEU A 233 -18.68 -14.12 15.24
C LEU A 233 -17.59 -13.27 14.57
N TYR A 234 -17.99 -12.43 13.62
CA TYR A 234 -17.10 -11.51 12.91
C TYR A 234 -16.49 -10.53 13.91
N GLU A 235 -15.16 -10.51 14.02
CA GLU A 235 -14.49 -9.40 14.68
C GLU A 235 -14.23 -8.29 13.65
N PRO A 236 -14.20 -7.01 14.06
CA PRO A 236 -13.91 -5.90 13.15
C PRO A 236 -12.59 -6.05 12.37
N ALA A 237 -11.61 -6.76 12.94
CA ALA A 237 -10.34 -7.06 12.28
C ALA A 237 -10.51 -7.99 11.06
N ASP A 238 -11.50 -8.87 11.08
CA ASP A 238 -11.78 -9.81 9.99
C ASP A 238 -12.30 -9.06 8.75
N ASP A 239 -13.05 -7.97 8.95
CA ASP A 239 -13.54 -7.12 7.85
C ASP A 239 -12.39 -6.48 7.06
N PHE A 240 -11.33 -6.02 7.73
CA PHE A 240 -10.18 -5.42 7.05
C PHE A 240 -9.37 -6.45 6.26
N ILE A 241 -9.28 -7.68 6.74
CA ILE A 241 -8.63 -8.78 6.01
C ILE A 241 -9.46 -9.12 4.77
N LEU A 242 -10.78 -9.29 4.93
CA LEU A 242 -11.70 -9.54 3.82
C LEU A 242 -11.60 -8.44 2.76
N GLU A 243 -11.65 -7.17 3.18
CA GLU A 243 -11.51 -6.02 2.29
C GLU A 243 -10.19 -6.04 1.52
N ALA A 244 -9.08 -6.45 2.14
CA ALA A 244 -7.79 -6.56 1.46
C ALA A 244 -7.81 -7.66 0.38
N TYR A 245 -8.43 -8.81 0.66
CA TYR A 245 -8.59 -9.91 -0.30
C TYR A 245 -9.55 -9.54 -1.44
N ASP A 246 -10.68 -8.92 -1.14
CA ASP A 246 -11.66 -8.47 -2.14
C ASP A 246 -11.01 -7.48 -3.12
N ARG A 247 -10.25 -6.51 -2.59
CA ARG A 247 -9.54 -5.51 -3.39
C ARG A 247 -8.47 -6.13 -4.27
N LEU A 248 -7.63 -6.98 -3.70
CA LEU A 248 -6.55 -7.60 -4.45
C LEU A 248 -7.10 -8.53 -5.54
N ASN A 249 -8.19 -9.24 -5.26
CA ASN A 249 -8.86 -10.10 -6.24
C ASN A 249 -9.42 -9.29 -7.41
N VAL A 250 -10.10 -8.17 -7.17
CA VAL A 250 -10.57 -7.26 -8.23
C VAL A 250 -9.39 -6.77 -9.06
N GLN A 251 -8.32 -6.29 -8.42
CA GLN A 251 -7.16 -5.77 -9.13
C GLN A 251 -6.55 -6.83 -10.04
N ILE A 252 -6.30 -8.04 -9.53
CA ILE A 252 -5.73 -9.12 -10.34
C ILE A 252 -6.67 -9.54 -11.47
N ALA A 253 -7.98 -9.65 -11.21
CA ALA A 253 -8.94 -10.04 -12.23
C ALA A 253 -9.06 -9.00 -13.36
N LEU A 254 -8.94 -7.70 -13.04
CA LEU A 254 -8.90 -6.63 -14.03
C LEU A 254 -7.60 -6.65 -14.84
N PHE A 255 -6.46 -7.00 -14.25
CA PHE A 255 -5.18 -7.12 -14.97
C PHE A 255 -4.99 -8.44 -15.72
N ARG A 256 -5.65 -9.52 -15.27
CA ARG A 256 -5.52 -10.87 -15.81
C ARG A 256 -6.90 -11.46 -16.07
N TYR A 257 -7.40 -11.25 -17.28
CA TYR A 257 -8.64 -11.85 -17.74
C TYR A 257 -8.56 -13.38 -17.64
N GLY A 258 -9.44 -14.01 -16.87
CA GLY A 258 -9.60 -15.48 -16.83
C GLY A 258 -9.00 -16.24 -15.64
N SER A 259 -8.39 -15.58 -14.65
CA SER A 259 -7.86 -16.24 -13.44
C SER A 259 -8.57 -15.87 -12.15
N ALA A 260 -9.86 -15.53 -12.14
CA ALA A 260 -10.53 -15.36 -10.85
C ALA A 260 -10.84 -16.74 -10.27
N TYR A 261 -10.31 -17.01 -9.08
CA TYR A 261 -10.89 -18.05 -8.24
C TYR A 261 -12.33 -17.63 -7.92
N PRO A 262 -13.29 -18.56 -7.87
CA PRO A 262 -14.62 -18.32 -7.31
C PRO A 262 -14.51 -17.77 -5.90
N TYR A 263 -14.41 -16.45 -5.75
CA TYR A 263 -14.76 -15.81 -4.50
C TYR A 263 -16.17 -16.27 -4.19
N ILE A 264 -16.41 -16.79 -2.98
CA ILE A 264 -17.79 -16.91 -2.54
C ILE A 264 -18.27 -15.47 -2.51
N TYR A 265 -19.02 -15.07 -3.54
CA TYR A 265 -20.04 -14.06 -3.39
C TYR A 265 -20.91 -14.55 -2.24
N ARG A 266 -20.55 -14.15 -1.02
CA ARG A 266 -21.51 -14.23 0.05
C ARG A 266 -22.49 -13.17 -0.37
N GLN A 267 -23.65 -13.64 -0.80
CA GLN A 267 -24.87 -12.89 -0.69
C GLN A 267 -24.97 -12.55 0.81
N LEU A 268 -24.27 -11.50 1.23
CA LEU A 268 -24.59 -10.75 2.42
C LEU A 268 -25.93 -10.12 2.07
N SER A 269 -26.93 -10.98 2.14
CA SER A 269 -28.32 -10.68 2.11
C SER A 269 -28.50 -9.69 3.24
N GLY A 270 -28.74 -8.43 2.88
CA GLY A 270 -28.84 -7.34 3.86
C GLY A 270 -27.64 -6.42 3.97
N LEU A 271 -27.02 -5.98 2.86
CA LEU A 271 -26.53 -4.61 2.88
C LEU A 271 -27.75 -3.72 3.09
N GLU A 272 -27.78 -3.11 4.28
CA GLU A 272 -28.75 -2.14 4.74
C GLU A 272 -29.14 -1.22 3.58
N ARG A 273 -30.45 -0.96 3.42
CA ARG A 273 -30.97 0.10 2.53
C ARG A 273 -30.06 1.32 2.67
N HIS A 274 -29.24 1.56 1.65
CA HIS A 274 -28.22 2.58 1.73
C HIS A 274 -28.89 3.93 1.95
N SER A 275 -28.25 4.75 2.77
CA SER A 275 -28.59 6.17 2.89
C SER A 275 -28.55 6.81 1.49
N LEU A 276 -29.25 7.93 1.30
CA LEU A 276 -29.31 8.65 0.00
C LEU A 276 -27.93 9.11 -0.52
N SER A 277 -26.88 9.02 0.30
CA SER A 277 -25.48 9.35 0.02
C SER A 277 -24.51 8.50 0.85
N PHE A 278 -23.33 8.22 0.33
CA PHE A 278 -22.16 7.68 1.04
C PHE A 278 -21.56 8.72 2.00
N ARG A 279 -21.09 8.23 3.16
CA ARG A 279 -20.48 9.03 4.23
C ARG A 279 -19.00 9.27 3.96
N CYS A 280 -18.32 8.32 3.33
CA CYS A 280 -16.89 8.40 3.03
C CYS A 280 -16.50 7.56 1.80
N ILE A 281 -15.31 7.81 1.25
CA ILE A 281 -14.77 7.11 0.08
C ILE A 281 -14.63 5.59 0.32
N PRO A 282 -14.11 5.11 1.47
CA PRO A 282 -14.04 3.68 1.76
C PRO A 282 -15.39 2.95 1.68
N GLU A 283 -16.48 3.58 2.11
CA GLU A 283 -17.83 3.02 2.04
C GLU A 283 -18.28 2.83 0.58
N ALA A 284 -18.15 3.89 -0.23
CA ALA A 284 -18.47 3.84 -1.65
C ALA A 284 -17.64 2.77 -2.38
N ARG A 285 -16.35 2.68 -2.03
CA ARG A 285 -15.43 1.69 -2.58
C ARG A 285 -15.81 0.27 -2.20
N LYS A 286 -16.08 -0.01 -0.92
CA LYS A 286 -16.44 -1.34 -0.43
C LYS A 286 -17.66 -1.90 -1.18
N TYR A 287 -18.66 -1.05 -1.44
CA TYR A 287 -19.81 -1.46 -2.25
C TYR A 287 -19.40 -1.74 -3.71
N LEU A 288 -18.61 -0.87 -4.35
CA LEU A 288 -18.19 -1.11 -5.73
C LEU A 288 -17.30 -2.35 -5.90
N ASP A 289 -16.36 -2.58 -4.97
CA ASP A 289 -15.50 -3.78 -4.97
C ASP A 289 -16.35 -5.06 -4.85
N ARG A 290 -17.44 -5.04 -4.07
CA ARG A 290 -18.41 -6.14 -3.99
C ARG A 290 -19.08 -6.40 -5.34
N LEU A 291 -19.56 -5.34 -6.00
CA LEU A 291 -20.20 -5.45 -7.32
C LEU A 291 -19.24 -5.98 -8.36
N LEU A 292 -18.02 -5.43 -8.42
CA LEU A 292 -16.98 -5.88 -9.33
C LEU A 292 -16.63 -7.35 -9.13
N ASN A 293 -16.42 -7.80 -7.89
CA ASN A 293 -16.17 -9.21 -7.60
C ASN A 293 -17.33 -10.11 -8.09
N GLY A 294 -18.57 -9.70 -7.87
CA GLY A 294 -19.76 -10.43 -8.34
C GLY A 294 -19.86 -10.51 -9.88
N ILE A 295 -19.69 -9.37 -10.55
CA ILE A 295 -19.71 -9.27 -12.02
C ILE A 295 -18.59 -10.12 -12.63
N ILE A 296 -17.36 -9.97 -12.15
CA ILE A 296 -16.19 -10.73 -12.60
C ILE A 296 -16.42 -12.23 -12.41
N TYR A 297 -16.96 -12.63 -11.27
CA TYR A 297 -17.26 -14.03 -10.97
C TYR A 297 -18.25 -14.62 -11.99
N VAL A 298 -19.39 -13.95 -12.21
CA VAL A 298 -20.41 -14.41 -13.15
C VAL A 298 -19.87 -14.46 -14.58
N SER A 299 -19.14 -13.42 -15.02
CA SER A 299 -18.53 -13.36 -16.35
C SER A 299 -17.55 -14.51 -16.60
N ILE A 300 -16.73 -14.86 -15.61
CA ILE A 300 -15.76 -15.97 -15.72
C ILE A 300 -16.46 -17.32 -15.71
N GLN A 301 -17.41 -17.53 -14.80
CA GLN A 301 -18.19 -18.78 -14.74
C GLN A 301 -18.89 -19.04 -16.06
N PHE A 302 -19.48 -17.99 -16.66
CA PHE A 302 -20.17 -18.13 -17.92
C PHE A 302 -19.22 -18.43 -19.07
N ARG A 303 -18.11 -17.69 -19.19
CA ARG A 303 -17.07 -17.97 -20.19
C ARG A 303 -16.56 -19.41 -20.09
N GLN A 304 -16.27 -19.90 -18.88
CA GLN A 304 -15.81 -21.27 -18.68
C GLN A 304 -16.85 -22.30 -19.12
N ARG A 305 -18.14 -22.07 -18.84
CA ARG A 305 -19.23 -22.95 -19.29
C ARG A 305 -19.44 -22.92 -20.81
N ALA A 306 -19.37 -21.74 -21.42
CA ALA A 306 -19.46 -21.59 -22.87
C ALA A 306 -18.34 -22.38 -23.57
N ILE A 307 -17.10 -22.28 -23.08
CA ILE A 307 -15.94 -23.02 -23.62
C ILE A 307 -16.07 -24.53 -23.38
N SER A 308 -16.41 -24.95 -22.16
CA SER A 308 -16.37 -26.37 -21.77
C SER A 308 -17.59 -27.18 -22.20
N ARG A 309 -18.76 -26.57 -22.32
CA ARG A 309 -20.03 -27.26 -22.59
C ARG A 309 -20.72 -26.82 -23.87
N GLY A 310 -20.16 -25.83 -24.59
CA GLY A 310 -20.82 -25.22 -25.76
C GLY A 310 -22.14 -24.52 -25.41
N VAL A 311 -22.42 -24.29 -24.12
CA VAL A 311 -23.68 -23.71 -23.67
C VAL A 311 -23.57 -22.18 -23.70
N LEU A 312 -24.24 -21.58 -24.69
CA LEU A 312 -24.33 -20.12 -24.85
C LEU A 312 -25.49 -19.49 -24.08
N PHE A 313 -26.28 -20.29 -23.35
CA PHE A 313 -27.46 -19.80 -22.62
C PHE A 313 -27.57 -20.43 -21.23
N TYR A 314 -27.60 -19.58 -20.19
CA TYR A 314 -27.75 -20.01 -18.80
C TYR A 314 -29.02 -19.40 -18.19
N PRO A 315 -30.01 -20.23 -17.78
CA PRO A 315 -31.18 -19.74 -17.05
C PRO A 315 -30.74 -18.99 -15.78
N GLY A 316 -31.15 -17.73 -15.67
CA GLY A 316 -30.75 -16.83 -14.59
C GLY A 316 -29.58 -15.90 -14.90
N LEU A 317 -28.83 -16.06 -16.00
CA LEU A 317 -27.74 -15.12 -16.34
C LEU A 317 -28.27 -13.70 -16.56
N LEU A 318 -29.35 -13.59 -17.32
CA LEU A 318 -30.01 -12.31 -17.60
C LEU A 318 -30.56 -11.67 -16.31
N ASP A 319 -31.01 -12.49 -15.35
CA ASP A 319 -31.48 -12.00 -14.06
C ASP A 319 -30.31 -11.48 -13.20
N HIS A 320 -29.18 -12.20 -13.17
CA HIS A 320 -27.96 -11.71 -12.50
C HIS A 320 -27.43 -10.44 -13.17
N GLN A 321 -27.39 -10.40 -14.50
CA GLN A 321 -26.97 -9.23 -15.26
C GLN A 321 -27.85 -8.03 -14.93
N ARG A 322 -29.18 -8.19 -14.97
CA ARG A 322 -30.14 -7.15 -14.63
C ARG A 322 -29.97 -6.68 -13.19
N GLY A 323 -29.85 -7.60 -12.24
CA GLY A 323 -29.62 -7.25 -10.83
C GLY A 323 -28.36 -6.41 -10.64
N PHE A 324 -27.24 -6.80 -11.26
CA PHE A 324 -26.01 -6.00 -11.20
C PHE A 324 -26.13 -4.65 -11.91
N GLN A 325 -26.85 -4.56 -13.02
CA GLN A 325 -27.13 -3.28 -13.70
C GLN A 325 -27.93 -2.33 -12.79
N GLU A 326 -28.96 -2.84 -12.11
CA GLU A 326 -29.78 -2.07 -11.16
C GLU A 326 -28.95 -1.60 -9.95
N GLU A 327 -28.14 -2.49 -9.36
CA GLU A 327 -27.27 -2.12 -8.25
C GLU A 327 -26.19 -1.11 -8.66
N LEU A 328 -25.59 -1.25 -9.85
CA LEU A 328 -24.63 -0.28 -10.39
C LEU A 328 -25.28 1.09 -10.65
N ALA A 329 -26.51 1.12 -11.19
CA ALA A 329 -27.25 2.36 -11.40
C ALA A 329 -27.54 3.05 -10.06
N SER A 330 -27.97 2.28 -9.05
CA SER A 330 -28.18 2.77 -7.68
C SER A 330 -26.87 3.29 -7.06
N TRP A 331 -25.76 2.57 -7.26
CA TRP A 331 -24.44 2.99 -6.79
C TRP A 331 -24.04 4.32 -7.43
N LEU A 332 -24.20 4.47 -8.75
CA LEU A 332 -23.84 5.70 -9.47
C LEU A 332 -24.68 6.90 -9.00
N GLN A 333 -25.97 6.70 -8.78
CA GLN A 333 -26.85 7.75 -8.28
C GLN A 333 -26.42 8.21 -6.87
N THR A 334 -26.13 7.25 -5.99
CA THR A 334 -25.66 7.52 -4.63
C THR A 334 -24.30 8.22 -4.66
N TYR A 335 -23.37 7.74 -5.49
CA TYR A 335 -22.04 8.31 -5.69
C TYR A 335 -22.10 9.77 -6.14
N LYS A 336 -22.91 10.09 -7.16
CA LYS A 336 -23.11 11.46 -7.66
C LYS A 336 -23.69 12.40 -6.59
N ARG A 337 -24.69 11.93 -5.83
CA ARG A 337 -25.28 12.71 -4.72
C ARG A 337 -24.28 12.96 -3.59
N SER A 338 -23.35 12.03 -3.40
CA SER A 338 -22.33 12.10 -2.35
C SER A 338 -21.18 13.05 -2.68
N LYS A 339 -21.09 13.61 -3.90
CA LYS A 339 -19.99 14.49 -4.31
C LYS A 339 -19.72 15.60 -3.30
N GLY A 340 -20.76 16.25 -2.80
CA GLY A 340 -20.64 17.33 -1.81
C GLY A 340 -20.07 16.87 -0.47
N ASN A 341 -20.30 15.62 -0.07
CA ASN A 341 -19.76 15.05 1.17
C ASN A 341 -18.33 14.49 1.00
N LEU A 342 -18.07 13.89 -0.17
CA LEU A 342 -16.83 13.18 -0.46
C LEU A 342 -15.72 14.11 -0.98
N VAL A 343 -16.08 15.23 -1.60
CA VAL A 343 -15.16 16.20 -2.21
C VAL A 343 -15.66 17.61 -1.87
N VAL A 344 -15.47 18.01 -0.61
CA VAL A 344 -15.66 19.39 -0.11
C VAL A 344 -14.44 20.26 -0.52
N ALA A 345 -14.58 21.59 -0.48
CA ALA A 345 -13.50 22.56 -0.75
C ALA A 345 -12.21 22.41 0.12
N GLN A 346 -12.21 21.55 1.14
CA GLN A 346 -11.05 21.28 2.02
C GLN A 346 -10.54 19.82 1.96
N THR A 347 -10.95 19.03 0.97
CA THR A 347 -10.57 17.61 0.88
C THR A 347 -9.14 17.43 0.35
N SER A 348 -8.47 16.34 0.75
CA SER A 348 -7.10 16.07 0.27
C SER A 348 -7.08 15.78 -1.24
N VAL A 349 -5.95 16.07 -1.89
CA VAL A 349 -5.74 15.71 -3.32
C VAL A 349 -5.92 14.19 -3.52
N GLN A 350 -5.47 13.40 -2.54
CA GLN A 350 -5.63 11.94 -2.53
C GLN A 350 -7.11 11.52 -2.57
N ASP A 351 -7.98 12.18 -1.80
CA ASP A 351 -9.42 11.89 -1.79
C ASP A 351 -10.09 12.27 -3.12
N THR A 352 -9.65 13.38 -3.74
CA THR A 352 -10.13 13.78 -5.07
C THR A 352 -9.74 12.75 -6.14
N ILE A 353 -8.49 12.26 -6.10
CA ILE A 353 -8.03 11.18 -6.98
C ILE A 353 -8.83 9.91 -6.71
N ALA A 354 -9.02 9.53 -5.44
CA ALA A 354 -9.75 8.34 -5.05
C ALA A 354 -11.21 8.38 -5.53
N TYR A 355 -11.88 9.52 -5.40
CA TYR A 355 -13.21 9.75 -5.95
C TYR A 355 -13.21 9.49 -7.46
N GLN A 356 -12.35 10.16 -8.23
CA GLN A 356 -12.26 9.95 -9.68
C GLN A 356 -11.94 8.50 -10.09
N MET A 357 -11.07 7.81 -9.33
CA MET A 357 -10.77 6.40 -9.56
C MET A 357 -11.98 5.49 -9.35
N LEU A 358 -12.87 5.79 -8.40
CA LEU A 358 -14.10 5.02 -8.23
C LEU A 358 -15.03 5.14 -9.44
N TYR A 359 -15.10 6.33 -10.04
CA TYR A 359 -15.86 6.49 -11.28
C TYR A 359 -15.27 5.68 -12.45
N LEU A 360 -13.95 5.63 -12.56
CA LEU A 360 -13.27 4.76 -13.54
C LEU A 360 -13.64 3.28 -13.33
N TYR A 361 -13.57 2.80 -12.09
CA TYR A 361 -13.94 1.43 -11.75
C TYR A 361 -15.42 1.14 -12.03
N TYR A 362 -16.31 2.12 -11.84
CA TYR A 362 -17.71 2.01 -12.24
C TYR A 362 -17.88 1.84 -13.75
N ILE A 363 -17.17 2.64 -14.57
CA ILE A 363 -17.23 2.50 -16.04
C ILE A 363 -16.82 1.09 -16.45
N ILE A 364 -15.72 0.59 -15.89
CA ILE A 364 -15.23 -0.77 -16.17
C ILE A 364 -16.26 -1.82 -15.74
N ALA A 365 -16.84 -1.69 -14.54
CA ALA A 365 -17.89 -2.59 -14.05
C ALA A 365 -19.11 -2.59 -14.98
N SER A 366 -19.54 -1.41 -15.45
CA SER A 366 -20.64 -1.23 -16.40
C SER A 366 -20.37 -1.95 -17.72
N ILE A 367 -19.18 -1.79 -18.30
CA ILE A 367 -18.82 -2.51 -19.52
C ILE A 367 -18.84 -4.03 -19.27
N LEU A 368 -18.21 -4.48 -18.19
CA LEU A 368 -18.12 -5.91 -17.87
C LEU A 368 -19.48 -6.57 -17.65
N VAL A 369 -20.43 -5.92 -16.97
CA VAL A 369 -21.77 -6.47 -16.77
C VAL A 369 -22.57 -6.49 -18.06
N ASN A 370 -22.41 -5.49 -18.93
CA ASN A 370 -23.20 -5.43 -20.16
C ASN A 370 -22.68 -6.41 -21.22
N THR A 371 -21.39 -6.74 -21.21
CA THR A 371 -20.80 -7.69 -22.16
C THR A 371 -20.75 -9.14 -21.64
N CYS A 372 -21.12 -9.40 -20.38
CA CYS A 372 -20.97 -10.72 -19.76
C CYS A 372 -21.79 -11.83 -20.44
N THR A 373 -22.85 -11.50 -21.19
CA THR A 373 -23.70 -12.46 -21.91
C THR A 373 -23.11 -12.95 -23.22
N TRP A 374 -22.02 -12.34 -23.69
CA TRP A 374 -21.37 -12.65 -24.96
C TRP A 374 -19.89 -12.99 -24.74
N PRO A 375 -19.56 -14.07 -24.01
CA PRO A 375 -18.24 -14.32 -23.45
C PRO A 375 -17.17 -14.66 -24.48
N LEU A 376 -17.58 -15.03 -25.70
CA LEU A 376 -16.72 -15.45 -26.81
C LEU A 376 -16.67 -14.40 -27.93
N GLU A 377 -17.50 -13.35 -27.88
CA GLU A 377 -17.64 -12.39 -28.95
C GLU A 377 -16.91 -11.09 -28.58
N GLU A 378 -15.74 -10.89 -29.16
CA GLU A 378 -14.90 -9.72 -28.86
C GLU A 378 -15.47 -8.42 -29.46
N SER A 379 -16.24 -8.49 -30.56
CA SER A 379 -16.89 -7.32 -31.19
C SER A 379 -17.94 -6.65 -30.31
N VAL A 380 -18.45 -7.33 -29.26
CA VAL A 380 -19.44 -6.72 -28.35
C VAL A 380 -18.86 -5.53 -27.60
N PHE A 381 -17.53 -5.49 -27.40
CA PHE A 381 -16.87 -4.35 -26.77
C PHE A 381 -16.87 -3.09 -27.66
N ASP A 382 -17.00 -3.22 -28.99
CA ASP A 382 -17.00 -2.08 -29.92
C ASP A 382 -18.19 -1.14 -29.65
N SER A 383 -19.32 -1.69 -29.18
CA SER A 383 -20.51 -0.94 -28.79
C SER A 383 -20.27 0.00 -27.60
N TYR A 384 -19.20 -0.24 -26.83
CA TYR A 384 -18.83 0.53 -25.63
C TYR A 384 -17.61 1.43 -25.87
N THR A 385 -17.24 1.69 -27.14
CA THR A 385 -16.11 2.56 -27.49
C THR A 385 -16.19 3.93 -26.80
N HIS A 386 -17.38 4.52 -26.68
CA HIS A 386 -17.57 5.80 -26.00
C HIS A 386 -17.25 5.72 -24.50
N ASP A 387 -17.63 4.63 -23.84
CA ASP A 387 -17.31 4.41 -22.42
C ASP A 387 -15.81 4.22 -22.20
N PHE A 388 -15.13 3.50 -23.11
CA PHE A 388 -13.67 3.40 -23.08
C PHE A 388 -12.99 4.76 -23.26
N VAL A 389 -13.46 5.59 -24.20
CA VAL A 389 -12.94 6.96 -24.36
C VAL A 389 -13.14 7.75 -23.06
N THR A 390 -14.32 7.67 -22.45
CA THR A 390 -14.62 8.34 -21.17
C THR A 390 -13.69 7.86 -20.05
N ALA A 391 -13.44 6.55 -19.96
CA ALA A 391 -12.51 5.96 -19.00
C ALA A 391 -11.07 6.47 -19.20
N ILE A 392 -10.60 6.55 -20.44
CA ILE A 392 -9.28 7.08 -20.78
C ILE A 392 -9.18 8.56 -20.42
N THR A 393 -10.17 9.38 -20.80
CA THR A 393 -10.21 10.81 -20.44
C THR A 393 -10.19 11.02 -18.93
N GLN A 394 -10.98 10.24 -18.18
CA GLN A 394 -10.97 10.29 -16.72
C GLN A 394 -9.60 9.91 -16.13
N THR A 395 -8.93 8.93 -16.71
CA THR A 395 -7.59 8.50 -16.30
C THR A 395 -6.55 9.61 -16.54
N ILE A 396 -6.66 10.35 -17.64
CA ILE A 396 -5.80 11.50 -17.92
C ILE A 396 -5.97 12.58 -16.84
N GLU A 397 -7.20 12.89 -16.43
CA GLU A 397 -7.46 13.86 -15.37
C GLU A 397 -6.91 13.39 -14.01
N VAL A 398 -7.08 12.10 -13.68
CA VAL A 398 -6.47 11.49 -12.49
C VAL A 398 -4.95 11.65 -12.51
N LEU A 399 -4.31 11.35 -13.65
CA LEU A 399 -2.86 11.47 -13.79
C LEU A 399 -2.40 12.93 -13.63
N LYS A 400 -3.12 13.90 -14.19
CA LYS A 400 -2.81 15.34 -14.01
C LYS A 400 -2.82 15.75 -12.54
N LEU A 401 -3.79 15.25 -11.77
CA LEU A 401 -3.88 15.53 -10.33
C LEU A 401 -2.79 14.82 -9.52
N ALA A 402 -2.41 13.59 -9.92
CA ALA A 402 -1.41 12.80 -9.22
C ALA A 402 0.03 13.26 -9.48
N LEU A 403 0.34 13.72 -10.69
CA LEU A 403 1.71 14.08 -11.10
C LEU A 403 2.42 15.09 -10.18
N PRO A 404 1.78 16.17 -9.68
CA PRO A 404 2.39 17.09 -8.72
C PRO A 404 2.72 16.41 -7.39
N THR A 405 1.80 15.61 -6.83
CA THR A 405 2.04 14.87 -5.59
C THR A 405 3.16 13.84 -5.73
N MET A 406 3.29 13.23 -6.92
CA MET A 406 4.41 12.34 -7.23
C MET A 406 5.73 13.10 -7.32
N LYS A 407 5.74 14.38 -7.71
CA LYS A 407 6.95 15.23 -7.78
C LYS A 407 7.40 15.74 -6.41
N ASP A 408 6.46 16.04 -5.51
CA ASP A 408 6.79 16.41 -4.14
C ASP A 408 7.36 15.20 -3.37
N ASP A 409 6.80 14.00 -3.58
CA ASP A 409 7.40 12.74 -3.13
C ASP A 409 8.77 12.46 -3.79
N ILE A 410 9.03 12.94 -5.00
CA ILE A 410 10.36 12.87 -5.65
C ILE A 410 11.37 13.82 -4.95
N SER A 411 10.92 14.93 -4.38
CA SER A 411 11.78 15.83 -3.60
C SER A 411 12.08 15.31 -2.19
N GLU A 412 11.23 14.42 -1.65
CA GLU A 412 11.38 13.83 -0.30
C GLU A 412 11.68 12.31 -0.22
N GLN A 413 11.64 11.54 -1.32
CA GLN A 413 12.34 10.27 -1.59
C GLN A 413 11.67 9.50 -2.76
N ASP A 414 12.43 9.37 -3.86
CA ASP A 414 12.14 8.68 -5.11
C ASP A 414 11.49 7.29 -4.97
N THR A 415 10.23 7.14 -5.41
CA THR A 415 9.52 5.85 -5.50
C THR A 415 8.85 5.65 -6.88
N ARG A 416 9.48 4.88 -7.77
CA ARG A 416 8.77 4.30 -8.92
C ARG A 416 9.13 2.83 -9.10
N LYS A 417 8.12 1.96 -8.92
CA LYS A 417 7.69 0.99 -9.96
C LYS A 417 6.51 0.08 -9.57
N PHE A 418 6.20 -0.09 -8.29
CA PHE A 418 5.03 -0.90 -7.90
C PHE A 418 4.02 -0.13 -7.05
N SER A 419 2.77 -0.08 -7.51
CA SER A 419 1.59 0.33 -6.73
C SER A 419 0.37 -0.35 -7.34
N PHE A 420 -0.56 -0.82 -6.50
CA PHE A 420 -1.74 -1.53 -6.99
C PHE A 420 -2.76 -0.63 -7.73
N THR A 421 -2.53 0.69 -7.81
CA THR A 421 -3.47 1.64 -8.43
C THR A 421 -2.99 2.29 -9.72
N VAL A 422 -1.68 2.36 -10.01
CA VAL A 422 -1.18 3.03 -11.22
C VAL A 422 0.12 2.37 -11.70
N ALA A 423 0.05 1.68 -12.84
CA ALA A 423 1.23 1.33 -13.63
C ALA A 423 1.40 2.39 -14.73
N SER A 424 2.42 3.23 -14.63
CA SER A 424 2.85 4.08 -15.75
C SER A 424 4.23 3.61 -16.20
N SER A 425 4.31 3.00 -17.38
CA SER A 425 5.59 2.80 -18.05
C SER A 425 5.69 3.64 -19.31
N SER A 426 6.71 4.49 -19.33
CA SER A 426 7.15 5.24 -20.48
C SER A 426 8.49 4.65 -20.93
N LYS A 427 8.46 3.73 -21.89
CA LYS A 427 9.57 3.50 -22.84
C LYS A 427 9.07 2.62 -23.99
N ALA A 428 8.82 3.28 -25.12
CA ALA A 428 8.60 2.63 -26.40
C ALA A 428 9.92 2.02 -26.90
N THR A 429 9.92 0.72 -27.17
CA THR A 429 10.92 0.07 -28.03
C THR A 429 10.19 -0.77 -29.07
N ARG A 430 10.55 -0.52 -30.34
CA ARG A 430 10.03 -1.13 -31.58
C ARG A 430 10.33 -2.65 -31.58
N TRP A 431 9.36 -3.48 -31.97
CA TRP A 431 9.49 -4.94 -32.05
C TRP A 431 9.42 -5.41 -33.52
N PRO A 432 10.25 -6.38 -33.97
CA PRO A 432 10.05 -7.09 -35.23
C PRO A 432 9.08 -8.28 -35.07
N HIS A 433 8.48 -8.66 -36.19
CA HIS A 433 7.39 -9.63 -36.39
C HIS A 433 7.70 -11.08 -35.93
N GLY A 434 6.65 -11.83 -35.57
CA GLY A 434 6.65 -13.30 -35.50
C GLY A 434 5.69 -13.91 -34.45
N GLU A 435 4.43 -14.06 -34.86
CA GLU A 435 3.41 -15.06 -34.48
C GLU A 435 3.26 -15.66 -33.06
N SER A 436 2.00 -15.56 -32.61
CA SER A 436 1.21 -16.44 -31.71
C SER A 436 1.79 -16.83 -30.33
N THR A 437 1.02 -16.50 -29.29
CA THR A 437 1.17 -16.87 -27.85
C THR A 437 1.83 -15.83 -26.91
N ILE A 438 1.87 -14.54 -27.27
CA ILE A 438 2.44 -13.49 -26.40
C ILE A 438 1.60 -12.21 -26.43
N ARG A 439 0.52 -12.11 -25.63
CA ARG A 439 -0.17 -10.83 -25.37
C ARG A 439 -0.83 -10.75 -23.99
N VAL A 440 -0.06 -10.95 -22.90
CA VAL A 440 -0.42 -10.50 -21.53
C VAL A 440 0.78 -9.94 -20.75
N GLN A 441 2.02 -10.11 -21.24
CA GLN A 441 3.24 -9.65 -20.55
C GLN A 441 3.55 -8.15 -20.68
N THR A 442 2.80 -7.38 -21.47
CA THR A 442 3.22 -6.02 -21.86
C THR A 442 2.75 -4.90 -20.90
N MET A 443 1.97 -5.19 -19.85
CA MET A 443 1.66 -4.20 -18.78
C MET A 443 2.64 -4.25 -17.59
N MET A 444 3.65 -5.12 -17.63
CA MET A 444 4.60 -5.35 -16.52
C MET A 444 6.04 -4.86 -16.80
N LYS A 445 6.22 -3.92 -17.72
CA LYS A 445 7.48 -3.16 -17.85
C LYS A 445 7.18 -1.70 -17.83
#